data_AF-A0A3M1PM11-F1
#
_entry.id   AF-A0A3M1PM11-F1
#
_cell.length_a   1.000
_cell.length_b   1.000
_cell.length_c   1.000
_cell.angle_alpha   90.00
_cell.angle_beta   90.00
_cell.angle_gamma   90.00
#
_symmetry.space_group_name_H-M   'P 1'
#
loop_
_entity.id
_entity.type
_entity.pdbx_description
1 polymer ?
#
loop_
_entity_poly.entity_id
_entity_poly.type
_entity_poly.pdbx_seq_one_letter_code
_entity_poly.pdbx_strand_id
1 'polypeptide(L)'
;MTQPTLQQRDSQSDPYGNRRTGWLLVAPALLLLAVVYAYPILRAFWLGLFTQNLGTELQPVFSGFENLGRMTTDGRFWQSLGNTTVFTLASLALE
;
A
#
# COMPACT_ATOMS: atom_id res chain seq x y z
N MET A 1 -4.28 66.59 18.76
CA MET A 1 -3.83 66.17 17.41
C MET A 1 -2.45 65.54 17.60
N THR A 2 -2.16 64.27 17.35
CA THR A 2 -2.84 63.16 16.68
C THR A 2 -2.09 61.91 17.17
N GLN A 3 -2.81 60.89 17.65
CA GLN A 3 -2.22 59.59 17.94
C GLN A 3 -1.73 58.97 16.62
N PRO A 4 -0.50 58.44 16.51
CA PRO A 4 -0.16 57.58 15.39
C PRO A 4 -0.85 56.23 15.60
N THR A 5 -1.85 56.03 14.77
CA THR A 5 -2.57 54.81 14.42
C THR A 5 -1.70 53.55 14.43
N LEU A 6 -2.27 52.53 15.07
CA LEU A 6 -2.02 51.10 14.90
C LEU A 6 -1.40 50.74 13.55
N GLN A 7 -0.09 50.57 13.51
CA GLN A 7 0.52 49.78 12.44
C GLN A 7 0.44 48.33 12.88
N GLN A 8 -0.77 47.78 12.71
CA GLN A 8 -1.01 46.37 12.55
C GLN A 8 0.04 45.87 11.57
N ARG A 9 1.10 45.27 12.11
CA ARG A 9 1.94 44.37 11.34
C ARG A 9 1.09 43.14 11.19
N ASP A 10 0.15 43.22 10.24
CA ASP A 10 -0.39 42.06 9.57
C ASP A 10 0.84 41.36 8.98
N SER A 11 1.51 40.57 9.83
CA SER A 11 2.34 39.47 9.40
C SER A 11 1.38 38.53 8.69
N GLN A 12 1.10 38.93 7.46
CA GLN A 12 0.45 38.18 6.43
C GLN A 12 1.26 36.89 6.31
N SER A 13 0.89 35.92 7.15
CA SER A 13 1.35 34.55 7.05
C SER A 13 0.84 34.11 5.69
N ASP A 14 1.69 34.17 4.67
CA ASP A 14 1.39 33.63 3.34
C ASP A 14 0.81 32.22 3.57
N PRO A 15 -0.51 32.02 3.45
CA PRO A 15 -1.13 30.73 3.76
C PRO A 15 -0.71 29.66 2.75
N TYR A 16 -0.04 30.12 1.69
CA TYR A 16 0.45 29.37 0.56
C TYR A 16 1.98 29.42 0.57
N GLY A 17 2.59 29.00 1.68
CA GLY A 17 3.99 28.62 1.72
C GLY A 17 4.29 27.76 0.49
N ASN A 18 5.20 28.25 -0.36
CA ASN A 18 5.50 27.75 -1.70
C ASN A 18 5.22 26.24 -1.84
N ARG A 19 4.08 25.86 -2.46
CA ARG A 19 3.59 24.47 -2.54
C ARG A 19 4.66 23.51 -3.06
N ARG A 20 5.58 24.00 -3.91
CA ARG A 20 6.73 23.26 -4.41
C ARG A 20 7.71 22.87 -3.30
N THR A 21 7.98 23.77 -2.36
CA THR A 21 8.83 23.50 -1.18
C THR A 21 8.20 22.45 -0.28
N GLY A 22 6.87 22.51 -0.05
CA GLY A 22 6.16 21.47 0.68
C GLY A 22 6.29 20.08 0.04
N TRP A 23 6.13 19.99 -1.29
CA TRP A 23 6.33 18.74 -2.02
C TRP A 23 7.78 18.24 -1.96
N LEU A 24 8.78 19.12 -2.03
CA LEU A 24 10.19 18.72 -1.94
C LEU A 24 10.54 18.12 -0.57
N LEU A 25 9.90 18.57 0.51
CA LEU A 25 10.11 18.03 1.86
C LEU A 25 9.43 16.66 2.05
N VAL A 26 8.25 16.47 1.47
CA VAL A 26 7.46 15.23 1.63
C VAL A 26 7.82 14.16 0.61
N ALA A 27 8.30 14.55 -0.58
CA ALA A 27 8.71 13.65 -1.66
C ALA A 27 9.68 12.54 -1.24
N PRO A 28 10.77 12.78 -0.48
CA PRO A 28 11.67 11.70 -0.09
C PRO A 28 11.01 10.66 0.81
N ALA A 29 10.12 11.09 1.72
CA ALA A 29 9.36 10.19 2.57
C ALA A 29 8.36 9.35 1.74
N LEU A 30 7.64 9.99 0.81
CA LEU A 30 6.71 9.29 -0.08
C LEU A 30 7.43 8.32 -1.03
N LEU A 31 8.59 8.69 -1.56
CA LEU A 31 9.39 7.81 -2.40
C LEU A 31 9.85 6.60 -1.60
N LEU A 32 10.35 6.81 -0.38
CA LEU A 32 10.75 5.71 0.49
C LEU A 32 9.58 4.78 0.81
N LEU A 33 8.42 5.32 1.18
CA LEU A 33 7.21 4.53 1.40
C LEU A 33 6.81 3.76 0.13
N ALA A 34 6.78 4.44 -1.01
CA ALA A 34 6.44 3.82 -2.29
C ALA A 34 7.38 2.66 -2.61
N VAL A 35 8.69 2.80 -2.42
CA VAL A 35 9.66 1.72 -2.64
C VAL A 35 9.45 0.57 -1.65
N VAL A 36 9.27 0.88 -0.36
CA VAL A 36 9.08 -0.14 0.69
C VAL A 36 7.80 -0.95 0.48
N TYR A 37 6.73 -0.34 -0.01
CA TYR A 37 5.49 -1.05 -0.35
C TYR A 37 5.54 -1.72 -1.73
N ALA A 38 6.06 -1.04 -2.76
CA ALA A 38 6.08 -1.56 -4.11
C ALA A 38 7.02 -2.77 -4.26
N TYR A 39 8.20 -2.74 -3.62
CA TYR A 39 9.17 -3.83 -3.72
C TYR A 39 8.59 -5.21 -3.34
N PRO A 40 8.01 -5.41 -2.13
CA PRO A 40 7.46 -6.71 -1.76
C PRO A 40 6.25 -7.10 -2.62
N ILE A 41 5.43 -6.15 -3.08
CA ILE A 41 4.29 -6.42 -3.96
C ILE A 41 4.80 -6.95 -5.32
N LEU A 42 5.76 -6.26 -5.93
CA LEU A 42 6.36 -6.67 -7.20
C LEU A 42 7.08 -8.02 -7.06
N ARG A 43 7.77 -8.24 -5.94
CA ARG A 43 8.41 -9.53 -5.64
C ARG A 43 7.38 -10.65 -5.50
N ALA A 44 6.29 -10.42 -4.78
CA ALA A 44 5.22 -11.41 -4.59
C ALA A 44 4.53 -11.72 -5.92
N PHE A 45 4.26 -10.71 -6.74
CA PHE A 45 3.73 -10.88 -8.08
C PHE A 45 4.67 -11.70 -8.96
N TRP A 46 5.97 -11.35 -8.98
CA TRP A 46 6.98 -12.10 -9.72
C TRP A 46 7.00 -13.55 -9.29
N LEU A 47 7.08 -13.82 -7.97
CA LEU A 47 7.10 -15.19 -7.43
C LEU A 47 5.83 -15.97 -7.76
N GLY A 48 4.67 -15.30 -7.79
CA GLY A 48 3.40 -15.90 -8.17
C GLY A 48 3.36 -16.45 -9.60
N LEU A 49 4.20 -15.92 -10.50
CA LEU A 49 4.33 -16.41 -11.89
C LEU A 49 5.14 -17.72 -12.01
N PHE A 50 5.83 -18.14 -10.95
CA PHE A 50 6.63 -19.36 -10.92
C PHE A 50 5.96 -20.41 -10.05
N THR A 51 6.05 -21.67 -10.48
CA THR A 51 5.70 -22.83 -9.66
C THR A 51 6.96 -23.31 -8.94
N GLN A 52 6.88 -23.46 -7.62
CA GLN A 52 7.91 -24.06 -6.77
C GLN A 52 7.25 -25.08 -5.85
N ASN A 53 7.37 -26.37 -6.17
CA ASN A 53 6.83 -27.46 -5.35
C ASN A 53 7.73 -28.69 -5.40
N LEU A 54 7.35 -29.76 -4.69
CA LEU A 54 8.13 -31.01 -4.69
C LEU A 54 8.26 -31.64 -6.09
N GLY A 55 7.26 -31.46 -6.96
CA GLY A 55 7.31 -31.93 -8.35
C GLY A 55 8.22 -31.12 -9.27
N THR A 56 8.62 -29.91 -8.87
CA THR A 56 9.65 -29.11 -9.57
C THR A 56 11.01 -29.18 -8.90
N GLU A 57 11.23 -30.13 -7.98
CA GLU A 57 12.47 -30.24 -7.18
C GLU A 57 12.84 -28.92 -6.46
N LEU A 58 11.83 -28.14 -6.06
CA LEU A 58 11.98 -26.80 -5.48
C LEU A 58 12.65 -25.77 -6.42
N GLN A 59 12.82 -26.10 -7.70
CA GLN A 59 13.29 -25.17 -8.71
C GLN A 59 12.14 -24.25 -9.17
N PRO A 60 12.41 -22.94 -9.37
CA PRO A 60 11.44 -22.01 -9.93
C PRO A 60 11.23 -22.30 -11.42
N VAL A 61 10.07 -22.86 -11.75
CA VAL A 61 9.65 -23.07 -13.14
C VAL A 61 8.63 -22.00 -13.52
N PHE A 62 8.86 -21.28 -14.62
CA PHE A 62 7.91 -20.26 -15.09
C PHE A 62 6.60 -20.93 -15.53
N SER A 63 5.51 -20.61 -14.84
CA SER A 63 4.17 -21.15 -15.09
C SER A 63 3.15 -20.06 -15.46
N GLY A 64 3.58 -18.80 -15.57
CA GLY A 64 2.70 -17.66 -15.80
C GLY A 64 1.56 -17.62 -14.77
N PHE A 65 0.33 -17.46 -15.25
CA PHE A 65 -0.86 -17.40 -14.39
C PHE A 65 -1.41 -18.77 -13.97
N GLU A 66 -0.84 -19.88 -14.42
CA GLU A 66 -1.35 -21.22 -14.10
C GLU A 66 -1.29 -21.50 -12.59
N ASN A 67 -0.21 -21.07 -11.94
CA ASN A 67 -0.04 -21.20 -10.49
C ASN A 67 -1.15 -20.47 -9.70
N LEU A 68 -1.59 -19.31 -10.18
CA LEU A 68 -2.73 -18.56 -9.62
C LEU A 68 -4.06 -19.26 -9.94
N GLY A 69 -4.22 -19.76 -11.18
CA GLY A 69 -5.42 -20.47 -11.62
C GLY A 69 -5.72 -21.72 -10.79
N ARG A 70 -4.70 -22.45 -10.33
CA ARG A 70 -4.85 -23.63 -9.46
C ARG A 70 -5.60 -23.35 -8.16
N MET A 71 -5.53 -22.11 -7.64
CA MET A 71 -6.26 -21.74 -6.42
C MET A 71 -7.77 -21.76 -6.63
N THR A 72 -8.25 -21.49 -7.85
CA THR A 72 -9.68 -21.44 -8.16
C THR A 72 -10.37 -22.79 -8.03
N THR A 73 -9.64 -23.89 -8.21
CA THR A 73 -10.15 -25.26 -8.10
C THR A 73 -9.76 -25.95 -6.79
N ASP A 74 -8.97 -25.31 -5.92
CA ASP A 74 -8.60 -25.87 -4.62
C ASP A 74 -9.73 -25.65 -3.58
N GLY A 75 -10.38 -26.74 -3.16
CA GLY A 75 -11.43 -26.70 -2.14
C GLY A 75 -10.95 -26.16 -0.78
N ARG A 76 -9.69 -26.38 -0.39
CA ARG A 76 -9.15 -25.86 0.88
C ARG A 76 -8.96 -24.35 0.85
N PHE A 77 -8.64 -23.80 -0.32
CA PHE A 77 -8.54 -22.35 -0.51
C PHE A 77 -9.89 -21.69 -0.22
N TRP A 78 -10.97 -22.17 -0.84
CA TRP A 78 -12.32 -21.64 -0.64
C TRP A 78 -12.85 -21.83 0.79
N GLN A 79 -12.55 -22.98 1.41
CA GLN A 79 -12.89 -23.20 2.82
C GLN A 79 -12.19 -22.19 3.74
N SER A 80 -10.90 -21.97 3.54
CA SER A 80 -10.12 -21.03 4.35
C SER A 80 -10.57 -19.58 4.12
N LEU A 81 -10.88 -19.22 2.88
CA LEU A 81 -11.40 -17.91 2.52
C LEU A 81 -12.78 -17.66 3.15
N GLY A 82 -13.67 -18.65 3.11
CA GLY A 82 -14.98 -18.59 3.76
C GLY A 82 -14.87 -18.42 5.27
N ASN A 83 -14.04 -19.23 5.92
CA ASN A 83 -13.80 -19.11 7.36
C ASN A 83 -13.28 -17.72 7.76
N THR A 84 -12.30 -17.20 7.02
CA THR A 84 -11.72 -15.87 7.26
C THR A 84 -12.76 -14.77 7.06
N THR A 85 -13.59 -14.90 6.02
CA THR A 85 -14.66 -13.93 5.73
C THR A 85 -15.70 -13.92 6.84
N VAL A 86 -16.18 -15.10 7.26
CA VAL A 86 -17.13 -15.23 8.37
C VAL A 86 -16.56 -14.63 9.65
N PHE A 87 -15.30 -14.95 9.99
CA PHE A 87 -14.64 -14.38 11.16
C PHE A 87 -14.52 -12.85 11.10
N THR A 88 -14.11 -12.31 9.96
CA THR A 88 -13.96 -10.85 9.75
C THR A 88 -15.30 -10.15 9.90
N LEU A 89 -16.35 -10.65 9.24
CA LEU A 89 -17.69 -10.06 9.31
C LEU A 89 -18.29 -10.18 10.71
N ALA A 90 -18.12 -11.32 11.37
CA ALA A 90 -18.58 -11.51 12.74
C ALA A 90 -17.88 -10.54 13.71
N SER A 91 -16.57 -10.34 13.54
CA SER A 91 -15.79 -9.39 14.35
C SER A 91 -16.28 -7.96 14.15
N LEU A 92 -16.49 -7.53 12.90
CA LEU A 92 -17.01 -6.19 12.58
C LEU A 92 -18.45 -5.97 13.07
N ALA A 93 -19.27 -7.02 13.13
CA ALA A 93 -20.66 -6.92 13.59
C ALA A 93 -20.80 -6.93 15.11
N LEU A 94 -19.80 -7.46 15.83
CA LEU A 94 -19.75 -7.50 17.29
C LEU A 94 -19.10 -6.25 17.90
N GLU A 95 -18.29 -5.53 17.13
CA GLU A 95 -17.77 -4.19 17.48
C GLU A 95 -18.90 -3.14 17.49
#